data_AF-A0A5C4X748-F1
#
_entry.id   AF-A0A5C4X748-F1
#
_cell.length_a   1.000
_cell.length_b   1.000
_cell.length_c   1.000
_cell.angle_alpha   90.00
_cell.angle_beta   90.00
_cell.angle_gamma   90.00
#
_symmetry.space_group_name_H-M   'P 1'
#
loop_
_entity.id
_entity.type
_entity.pdbx_description
1 polymer ?
#
loop_
_entity_poly.entity_id
_entity_poly.type
_entity_poly.pdbx_seq_one_letter_code
_entity_poly.pdbx_strand_id
1 'polypeptide(L)'
;MTRDGATTPPTAPPAPSGGHGEYGDVLQLLDRAGLEAALTHDGDELRAIEVTLDDGQALVITEVDGCLAARRAEHRSWGVSLYPVGAERGEPVAWDGVPDDGSPGALMTLVSGVLLDTMRGPTPP
;
A
#
# COMPACT_ATOMS: atom_id res chain seq x y z
N MET A 1 -35.24 -38.67 9.90
CA MET A 1 -35.44 -37.98 8.60
C MET A 1 -36.18 -36.71 8.95
N THR A 2 -35.67 -35.48 8.83
CA THR A 2 -34.86 -34.88 7.78
C THR A 2 -34.06 -33.71 8.37
N ARG A 3 -32.87 -33.48 7.82
CA ARG A 3 -31.84 -32.52 8.24
C ARG A 3 -32.08 -31.22 7.46
N ASP A 4 -32.47 -30.14 8.13
CA ASP A 4 -32.58 -28.82 7.50
C ASP A 4 -31.20 -28.14 7.51
N GLY A 5 -30.58 -28.10 6.32
CA GLY A 5 -29.30 -27.45 6.09
C GLY A 5 -29.48 -25.95 5.99
N ALA A 6 -29.16 -25.23 7.06
CA ALA A 6 -28.94 -23.80 7.00
C ALA A 6 -27.59 -23.53 6.33
N THR A 7 -27.60 -23.31 5.02
CA THR A 7 -26.45 -22.74 4.30
C THR A 7 -26.32 -21.28 4.71
N THR A 8 -25.43 -21.01 5.66
CA THR A 8 -24.88 -19.68 5.88
C THR A 8 -24.18 -19.23 4.59
N PRO A 9 -24.42 -18.00 4.08
CA PRO A 9 -23.61 -17.47 2.99
C PRO A 9 -22.15 -17.38 3.45
N PRO A 10 -21.16 -17.48 2.53
CA PRO A 10 -19.78 -17.16 2.89
C PRO A 10 -19.75 -15.71 3.36
N THR A 11 -19.38 -15.51 4.62
CA THR A 11 -19.01 -14.20 5.15
C THR A 11 -17.91 -13.66 4.24
N ALA A 12 -18.26 -12.72 3.37
CA ALA A 12 -17.27 -11.91 2.68
C ALA A 12 -16.33 -11.34 3.75
N PRO A 13 -15.01 -11.27 3.52
CA PRO A 13 -14.11 -10.63 4.46
C PRO A 13 -14.67 -9.25 4.81
N PRO A 14 -14.59 -8.82 6.09
CA PRO A 14 -15.07 -7.50 6.47
C PRO A 14 -14.40 -6.48 5.55
N ALA A 15 -15.21 -5.69 4.82
CA ALA A 15 -14.69 -4.56 4.06
C ALA A 15 -13.83 -3.72 5.02
N PRO A 16 -12.60 -3.31 4.64
CA PRO A 16 -11.74 -2.54 5.53
C PRO A 16 -12.49 -1.27 5.91
N SER A 17 -13.04 -1.26 7.13
CA SER A 17 -13.66 -0.10 7.75
C SER A 17 -12.54 0.75 8.35
N GLY A 18 -11.57 1.10 7.52
CA GLY A 18 -10.49 2.03 7.83
C GLY A 18 -10.86 3.38 7.22
N GLY A 19 -10.75 4.45 7.99
CA GLY A 19 -11.23 5.78 7.61
C GLY A 19 -10.87 6.13 6.17
N HIS A 20 -11.90 6.40 5.36
CA HIS A 20 -11.76 7.07 4.06
C HIS A 20 -11.37 8.53 4.32
N GLY A 21 -10.23 8.73 4.97
CA GLY A 21 -9.56 10.02 5.10
C GLY A 21 -9.08 10.49 3.74
N GLU A 22 -8.37 11.62 3.73
CA GLU A 22 -7.91 12.38 2.57
C GLU A 22 -7.37 11.55 1.38
N TYR A 23 -6.91 10.32 1.60
CA TYR A 23 -6.35 9.38 0.61
C TYR A 23 -7.33 8.30 0.10
N GLY A 24 -8.64 8.50 0.25
CA GLY A 24 -9.65 7.52 -0.19
C GLY A 24 -9.63 7.22 -1.69
N ASP A 25 -9.14 8.14 -2.54
CA ASP A 25 -8.93 7.88 -3.98
C ASP A 25 -7.81 6.86 -4.22
N VAL A 26 -6.73 6.99 -3.47
CA VAL A 26 -5.54 6.14 -3.56
C VAL A 26 -5.83 4.74 -3.02
N LEU A 27 -6.49 4.64 -1.87
CA LEU A 27 -6.87 3.34 -1.29
C LEU A 27 -7.79 2.55 -2.24
N GLN A 28 -8.78 3.22 -2.85
CA GLN A 28 -9.63 2.57 -3.86
C GLN A 28 -8.88 2.17 -5.13
N LEU A 29 -7.84 2.92 -5.51
CA LEU A 29 -7.04 2.59 -6.68
C LEU A 29 -6.19 1.34 -6.42
N LEU A 30 -5.58 1.25 -5.24
CA LEU A 30 -4.81 0.09 -4.79
C LEU A 30 -5.71 -1.15 -4.63
N ASP A 31 -6.87 -1.01 -4.01
CA ASP A 31 -7.87 -2.09 -3.88
C ASP A 31 -8.28 -2.65 -5.25
N ARG A 32 -8.56 -1.78 -6.24
CA ARG A 32 -8.87 -2.20 -7.61
C ARG A 32 -7.72 -2.92 -8.31
N ALA A 33 -6.49 -2.66 -7.89
CA ALA A 33 -5.30 -3.37 -8.36
C ALA A 33 -5.06 -4.68 -7.60
N GLY A 34 -5.93 -5.05 -6.65
CA GLY A 34 -5.78 -6.23 -5.80
C GLY A 34 -4.78 -6.05 -4.66
N LEU A 35 -4.44 -4.81 -4.31
CA LEU A 35 -3.47 -4.47 -3.28
C LEU A 35 -4.20 -4.04 -2.01
N GLU A 36 -4.15 -4.88 -0.98
CA GLU A 36 -4.76 -4.56 0.32
C GLU A 36 -3.93 -3.49 1.03
N ALA A 37 -4.50 -2.29 1.13
CA ALA A 37 -3.82 -1.09 1.61
C ALA A 37 -4.50 -0.50 2.84
N ALA A 38 -3.71 0.00 3.79
CA ALA A 38 -4.19 0.68 4.99
C ALA A 38 -3.36 1.94 5.29
N LEU A 39 -4.00 2.94 5.90
CA LEU A 39 -3.31 4.13 6.39
C LEU A 39 -2.65 3.84 7.74
N THR A 40 -1.39 4.24 7.88
CA THR A 40 -0.63 4.14 9.12
C THR A 40 -0.41 5.52 9.70
N HIS A 41 -0.67 5.63 11.00
CA HIS A 41 -0.53 6.87 11.76
C HIS A 41 0.46 6.66 12.93
N ASP A 42 1.21 7.71 13.26
CA ASP A 42 1.97 7.82 14.51
C ASP A 42 1.34 8.93 15.36
N GLY A 43 0.55 8.53 16.35
CA GLY A 43 -0.31 9.47 17.06
C GLY A 43 -1.33 10.14 16.13
N ASP A 44 -1.21 11.45 15.95
CA ASP A 44 -2.06 12.27 15.06
C ASP A 44 -1.44 12.49 13.67
N GLU A 45 -0.17 12.09 13.47
CA GLU A 45 0.53 12.24 12.20
C GLU A 45 0.19 11.09 11.25
N LEU A 46 -0.30 11.42 10.05
CA LEU A 46 -0.38 10.45 8.96
C LEU A 46 1.03 10.13 8.46
N ARG A 47 1.44 8.87 8.55
CA ARG A 47 2.81 8.45 8.22
C ARG A 47 2.92 7.93 6.80
N ALA A 48 2.09 6.94 6.47
CA ALA A 48 2.24 6.17 5.26
C ALA A 48 0.92 5.49 4.86
N ILE A 49 0.88 4.99 3.64
CA ILE A 49 -0.03 3.91 3.25
C ILE A 49 0.81 2.64 3.20
N GLU A 50 0.37 1.58 3.88
CA GLU A 50 1.02 0.29 3.86
C GLU A 50 0.19 -0.70 3.07
N VAL A 51 0.86 -1.44 2.19
CA VAL A 51 0.27 -2.51 1.40
C VAL A 51 0.90 -3.82 1.83
N THR A 52 0.07 -4.78 2.22
CA THR A 52 0.53 -6.14 2.50
C THR A 52 0.45 -6.96 1.22
N LEU A 53 1.56 -7.59 0.84
CA LEU A 53 1.63 -8.47 -0.32
C LEU A 53 1.42 -9.93 0.10
N ASP A 54 0.93 -10.77 -0.82
CA ASP A 54 0.58 -12.17 -0.52
C ASP A 54 1.76 -13.03 0.00
N ASP A 55 2.99 -12.69 -0.38
CA ASP A 55 4.20 -13.39 0.09
C ASP A 55 4.64 -12.95 1.51
N GLY A 56 3.90 -12.02 2.13
CA GLY A 56 4.18 -11.44 3.44
C GLY A 56 5.14 -10.24 3.42
N GLN A 57 5.56 -9.81 2.22
CA GLN A 57 6.29 -8.56 2.01
C GLN A 57 5.36 -7.36 2.20
N ALA A 58 5.93 -6.18 2.42
CA ALA A 58 5.16 -4.96 2.59
C ALA A 58 5.68 -3.82 1.69
N LEU A 59 4.78 -3.12 1.01
CA LEU A 59 5.08 -1.82 0.44
C LEU A 59 4.71 -0.73 1.45
N VAL A 60 5.60 0.24 1.63
CA VAL A 60 5.35 1.44 2.42
C VAL A 60 5.38 2.62 1.45
N ILE A 61 4.25 3.30 1.34
CA ILE A 61 4.04 4.42 0.42
C ILE A 61 4.03 5.71 1.25
N THR A 62 4.89 6.64 0.89
CA THR A 62 5.11 7.92 1.59
C THR A 62 5.24 9.06 0.57
N GLU A 63 5.63 10.26 1.03
CA GLU A 63 6.22 11.26 0.14
C GLU A 63 7.73 11.01 0.02
N VAL A 64 8.38 11.61 -0.98
CA VAL A 64 9.83 11.45 -1.18
C VAL A 64 10.61 12.02 0.01
N ASP A 65 10.16 13.15 0.54
CA ASP A 65 10.83 13.87 1.63
C ASP A 65 10.45 13.36 3.03
N GLY A 66 9.57 12.35 3.13
CA GLY A 66 9.15 11.80 4.41
C GLY A 66 7.69 11.36 4.41
N CYS A 67 6.98 11.65 5.51
CA CYS A 67 5.62 11.17 5.72
C CYS A 67 4.63 11.78 4.73
N LEU A 68 3.49 11.11 4.58
CA LEU A 68 2.39 11.65 3.81
C LEU A 68 1.88 12.97 4.41
N ALA A 69 1.66 13.96 3.55
CA ALA A 69 0.90 15.14 3.93
C ALA A 69 -0.42 14.74 4.60
N ALA A 70 -0.78 15.41 5.71
CA ALA A 70 -2.03 15.15 6.40
C ALA A 70 -3.26 15.40 5.50
N ARG A 71 -3.12 16.28 4.49
CA ARG A 71 -4.16 16.59 3.50
C ARG A 71 -3.73 16.21 2.09
N ARG A 72 -4.64 15.59 1.35
CA ARG A 72 -4.38 15.11 -0.01
C ARG A 72 -4.13 16.24 -1.00
N ALA A 73 -4.73 17.41 -0.77
CA ALA A 73 -4.49 18.62 -1.58
C ALA A 73 -3.08 19.22 -1.38
N GLU A 74 -2.42 18.91 -0.26
CA GLU A 74 -1.08 19.40 0.08
C GLU A 74 0.02 18.44 -0.43
N HIS A 75 -0.31 17.16 -0.63
CA HIS A 75 0.56 16.12 -1.18
C HIS A 75 1.16 16.51 -2.54
N ARG A 76 2.48 16.35 -2.71
CA ARG A 76 3.18 16.68 -3.97
C ARG A 76 4.07 15.61 -4.55
N SER A 77 4.41 14.54 -3.82
CA SER A 77 5.39 13.56 -4.31
C SER A 77 5.08 12.14 -3.84
N TRP A 78 5.60 11.11 -4.49
CA TRP A 78 5.45 9.74 -3.99
C TRP A 78 6.80 9.08 -3.74
N GLY A 79 6.93 8.40 -2.62
CA GLY A 79 7.98 7.42 -2.35
C GLY A 79 7.36 6.05 -2.13
N VAL A 80 7.96 5.00 -2.69
CA VAL A 80 7.52 3.61 -2.50
C VAL A 80 8.73 2.77 -2.09
N SER A 81 8.67 2.23 -0.88
CA SER A 81 9.65 1.32 -0.32
C SER A 81 9.10 -0.09 -0.26
N LEU A 82 9.87 -1.09 -0.68
CA LEU A 82 9.54 -2.51 -0.46
C LEU A 82 10.37 -3.08 0.68
N TYR A 83 9.69 -3.73 1.62
CA TYR A 83 10.31 -4.42 2.74
C TYR A 83 10.10 -5.93 2.65
N PRO A 84 11.11 -6.74 3.02
CA PRO A 84 10.98 -8.18 3.06
C PRO A 84 10.14 -8.62 4.27
N VAL A 85 9.65 -9.86 4.20
CA VAL A 85 8.86 -10.50 5.26
C VAL A 85 9.59 -10.43 6.60
N GLY A 86 8.89 -9.99 7.66
CA GLY A 86 9.40 -10.03 9.02
C GLY A 86 10.54 -9.04 9.34
N ALA A 87 10.83 -8.10 8.44
CA ALA A 87 11.78 -7.03 8.75
C ALA A 87 11.17 -6.03 9.73
N GLU A 88 11.86 -5.80 10.85
CA GLU A 88 11.61 -4.67 11.74
C GLU A 88 12.06 -3.37 11.05
N ARG A 89 11.32 -2.90 10.03
CA ARG A 89 11.56 -1.66 9.26
C ARG A 89 13.02 -1.23 9.16
N GLY A 90 13.87 -2.12 8.63
CA GLY A 90 15.29 -1.87 8.36
C GLY A 90 15.50 -1.09 7.05
N GLU A 91 16.51 -1.46 6.28
CA GLU A 91 16.70 -0.91 4.93
C GLU A 91 15.73 -1.59 3.94
N PRO A 92 15.01 -0.83 3.08
CA PRO A 92 14.16 -1.42 2.08
C PRO A 92 14.97 -2.17 1.02
N VAL A 93 14.43 -3.29 0.51
CA VAL A 93 15.09 -4.07 -0.56
C VAL A 93 14.96 -3.40 -1.92
N ALA A 94 13.99 -2.52 -2.08
CA ALA A 94 13.82 -1.65 -3.24
C ALA A 94 13.15 -0.35 -2.81
N TRP A 95 13.56 0.75 -3.45
CA TRP A 95 12.97 2.07 -3.24
C TRP A 95 12.94 2.83 -4.56
N ASP A 96 11.82 3.49 -4.84
CA ASP A 96 11.69 4.42 -5.95
C ASP A 96 10.81 5.61 -5.52
N GLY A 97 10.95 6.74 -6.19
CA GLY A 97 10.21 7.95 -5.87
C GLY A 97 10.10 8.92 -7.02
N VAL A 98 9.00 9.66 -7.04
CA VAL A 98 8.70 10.71 -8.01
C VAL A 98 8.49 12.04 -7.28
N PRO A 99 9.41 13.00 -7.39
CA PRO A 99 9.20 14.34 -6.88
C PRO A 99 8.19 15.09 -7.75
N ASP A 100 7.49 16.06 -7.15
CA ASP A 100 6.60 17.01 -7.83
C ASP A 100 5.42 16.39 -8.63
N ASP A 101 5.15 15.10 -8.50
CA ASP A 101 3.96 14.44 -9.04
C ASP A 101 3.21 13.65 -7.95
N GLY A 102 2.20 14.28 -7.35
CA GLY A 102 1.31 13.67 -6.36
C GLY A 102 0.14 12.88 -6.96
N SER A 103 0.09 12.69 -8.28
CA SER A 103 -1.05 12.05 -8.94
C SER A 103 -1.15 10.56 -8.61
N PRO A 104 -2.35 9.97 -8.55
CA PRO A 104 -2.50 8.53 -8.34
C PRO A 104 -1.86 7.69 -9.46
N GLY A 105 -1.80 8.21 -10.69
CA GLY A 105 -1.16 7.53 -11.82
C GLY A 105 0.36 7.40 -11.65
N ALA A 106 1.01 8.43 -11.11
CA ALA A 106 2.43 8.39 -10.79
C ALA A 106 2.72 7.33 -9.71
N LEU A 107 1.89 7.26 -8.67
CA LEU A 107 2.00 6.21 -7.65
C LEU A 107 1.91 4.80 -8.25
N MET A 108 0.90 4.53 -9.08
CA MET A 108 0.72 3.19 -9.66
C MET A 108 1.89 2.80 -10.57
N THR A 109 2.53 3.78 -11.21
CA THR A 109 3.74 3.55 -12.00
C THR A 109 4.91 3.13 -11.10
N LEU A 110 5.11 3.79 -9.96
CA LEU A 110 6.14 3.42 -8.97
C LEU A 110 5.89 2.04 -8.37
N VAL A 111 4.65 1.78 -7.92
CA VAL A 111 4.28 0.48 -7.34
C VAL A 111 4.57 -0.64 -8.33
N SER A 112 4.18 -0.46 -9.60
CA SER A 112 4.45 -1.45 -10.64
C SER A 112 5.95 -1.61 -10.89
N GLY A 113 6.71 -0.50 -10.93
CA GLY A 113 8.16 -0.52 -11.13
C GLY A 113 8.89 -1.29 -10.03
N VAL A 114 8.61 -0.97 -8.77
CA VAL A 114 9.21 -1.60 -7.59
C VAL A 114 8.88 -3.11 -7.53
N LEU A 115 7.64 -3.50 -7.83
CA LEU A 115 7.25 -4.91 -7.87
C LEU A 115 7.86 -5.68 -9.06
N LEU A 116 8.05 -5.03 -10.21
CA LEU A 116 8.69 -5.66 -11.37
C LEU A 116 10.19 -5.82 -11.18
N ASP A 117 10.85 -4.88 -10.51
CA ASP A 117 12.28 -4.93 -10.23
C ASP A 117 12.63 -6.14 -9.35
N THR A 118 11.83 -6.41 -8.32
CA THR A 118 12.05 -7.55 -7.44
C THR A 118 11.85 -8.90 -8.10
N MET A 119 10.92 -9.01 -9.05
CA MET A 119 10.77 -10.22 -9.86
C MET A 119 11.95 -10.46 -10.81
N ARG A 120 12.71 -9.42 -11.16
CA ARG A 120 13.88 -9.53 -12.04
C ARG A 120 15.15 -9.99 -11.31
N GLY A 121 15.15 -9.97 -9.98
CA GLY A 121 16.31 -10.31 -9.16
C GLY A 121 17.45 -9.27 -9.31
N PRO A 122 18.43 -9.26 -8.39
CA PRO A 122 19.58 -8.37 -8.52
C PRO A 122 20.32 -8.70 -9.82
N THR A 123 20.42 -7.74 -10.73
CA THR A 123 21.29 -7.88 -11.90
C THR A 123 22.73 -7.95 -11.39
N PRO A 124 23.46 -9.08 -11.56
CA PRO A 124 24.85 -9.14 -11.14
C PRO A 124 25.69 -8.16 -11.97
N PRO A 125 26.78 -7.62 -11.39
CA PRO A 125 27.69 -6.69 -12.08
C PRO A 125 28.43 -7.30 -13.27
#